data_AF-A0AAN9I4S6-F1
#
_entry.id   AF-A0AAN9I4S6-F1
#
_cell.length_a   1.000
_cell.length_b   1.000
_cell.length_c   1.000
_cell.angle_alpha   90.00
_cell.angle_beta   90.00
_cell.angle_gamma   90.00
#
_symmetry.space_group_name_H-M   'P 1'
#
loop_
_entity.id
_entity.type
_entity.pdbx_description
1 polymer ?
#
loop_
_entity_poly.entity_id
_entity_poly.type
_entity_poly.pdbx_seq_one_letter_code
_entity_poly.pdbx_strand_id
1 'polypeptide(L)'
;MSFTTVAAAINDVKHGFSRREMYKADLAGTVEAYDRHVFLCYKNHLSWPPRVENSNSHPLPKTIARASKARQNDITIKTKFTVCEAIEKFDFSDGDVLIFPDMIKYSGVDESKVDSFFDDVIVKNEIWGAGAGPRDELTGSYIFVCAHGSRDVRCGVCGPALIEKLNQEIGLRGLKKQISVLACSHIGGHKYAGNVIIYGPGRDGNITGHWYGYVTPNDVPALLDQHIAKGEVIQKLWRGQMGGPGAKAKFWKLQKRQILTTVGILGALAVIPVAYRFYKSG
;
A
#
# COMPACT_ATOMS: atom_id res chain seq x y z
N MET A 1 -9.33 -7.44 -40.98
CA MET A 1 -8.79 -7.39 -39.60
C MET A 1 -7.53 -8.24 -39.56
N SER A 2 -6.42 -7.75 -39.02
CA SER A 2 -5.15 -8.50 -38.97
C SER A 2 -5.23 -9.65 -37.95
N PHE A 3 -4.44 -10.70 -38.13
CA PHE A 3 -4.36 -11.82 -37.16
C PHE A 3 -4.08 -11.34 -35.72
N THR A 4 -3.27 -10.29 -35.56
CA THR A 4 -2.96 -9.66 -34.27
C THR A 4 -4.20 -9.06 -33.59
N THR A 5 -5.09 -8.42 -34.36
CA THR A 5 -6.34 -7.85 -33.80
C THR A 5 -7.33 -8.92 -33.34
N VAL A 6 -7.39 -10.06 -34.03
CA VAL A 6 -8.24 -11.18 -33.65
C VAL A 6 -7.72 -11.84 -32.37
N ALA A 7 -6.41 -12.06 -32.24
CA ALA A 7 -5.80 -12.63 -31.05
C ALA A 7 -6.00 -11.73 -29.82
N ALA A 8 -5.85 -10.40 -29.96
CA ALA A 8 -6.10 -9.45 -28.89
C ALA A 8 -7.57 -9.46 -28.44
N ALA A 9 -8.52 -9.50 -29.39
CA ALA A 9 -9.95 -9.58 -29.06
C ALA A 9 -10.31 -10.89 -28.33
N ILE A 10 -9.77 -12.03 -28.77
CA ILE A 10 -9.98 -13.32 -28.09
C ILE A 10 -9.40 -13.28 -26.67
N ASN A 11 -8.22 -12.70 -26.49
CA ASN A 11 -7.59 -12.54 -25.19
C ASN A 11 -8.43 -11.64 -24.27
N ASP A 12 -8.99 -10.55 -24.78
CA ASP A 12 -9.84 -9.65 -24.00
C ASP A 12 -11.14 -10.34 -23.53
N VAL A 13 -11.79 -11.14 -24.39
CA VAL A 13 -13.00 -11.91 -24.02
C VAL A 13 -12.70 -12.98 -22.96
N LYS A 14 -11.51 -13.59 -22.98
CA LYS A 14 -11.12 -14.63 -22.02
C LYS A 14 -10.57 -14.06 -20.71
N HIS A 15 -9.76 -13.01 -20.80
CA HIS A 15 -8.89 -12.56 -19.72
C HIS A 15 -8.94 -11.04 -19.47
N GLY A 16 -9.50 -10.25 -20.37
CA GLY A 16 -9.59 -8.79 -20.27
C GLY A 16 -10.96 -8.28 -19.80
N PHE A 17 -11.41 -7.14 -20.30
CA PHE A 17 -12.57 -6.43 -19.78
C PHE A 17 -13.91 -6.88 -20.39
N SER A 18 -13.87 -7.65 -21.49
CA SER A 18 -15.06 -8.18 -22.16
C SER A 18 -15.51 -9.56 -21.67
N ARG A 19 -15.00 -10.01 -20.52
CA ARG A 19 -15.37 -11.30 -19.92
C ARG A 19 -16.86 -11.34 -19.55
N ARG A 20 -17.53 -12.45 -19.85
CA ARG A 20 -18.99 -12.60 -19.68
C ARG A 20 -19.47 -12.52 -18.23
N GLU A 21 -18.61 -12.78 -17.26
CA GLU A 21 -18.92 -12.77 -15.84
C GLU A 21 -18.64 -11.44 -15.13
N MET A 22 -18.12 -10.44 -15.85
CA MET A 22 -17.98 -9.08 -15.34
C MET A 22 -19.31 -8.60 -14.77
N TYR A 23 -19.26 -7.97 -13.58
CA TYR A 23 -20.41 -7.39 -12.89
C TYR A 23 -21.52 -8.37 -12.45
N LYS A 24 -21.29 -9.68 -12.54
CA LYS A 24 -22.28 -10.69 -12.08
C LYS A 24 -22.15 -11.07 -10.60
N ALA A 25 -20.96 -10.91 -10.03
CA ALA A 25 -20.72 -11.25 -8.63
C ALA A 25 -21.00 -10.04 -7.73
N ASP A 26 -21.55 -10.30 -6.53
CA ASP A 26 -21.57 -9.29 -5.48
C ASP A 26 -20.13 -9.00 -5.03
N LEU A 27 -19.78 -7.71 -5.07
CA LEU A 27 -18.44 -7.21 -4.76
C LEU A 27 -18.34 -6.79 -3.31
N ALA A 28 -19.38 -6.19 -2.75
CA ALA A 28 -19.33 -5.59 -1.43
C ALA A 28 -19.06 -6.66 -0.36
N GLY A 29 -18.15 -6.36 0.57
CA GLY A 29 -17.77 -7.30 1.63
C GLY A 29 -16.82 -8.43 1.20
N THR A 30 -16.31 -8.41 -0.03
CA THR A 30 -15.37 -9.45 -0.53
C THR A 30 -13.92 -9.20 -0.14
N VAL A 31 -13.65 -8.18 0.67
CA VAL A 31 -12.34 -7.87 1.23
C VAL A 31 -12.33 -8.26 2.69
N GLU A 32 -11.42 -9.14 3.06
CA GLU A 32 -11.18 -9.47 4.46
C GLU A 32 -10.79 -8.21 5.25
N ALA A 33 -11.38 -8.02 6.43
CA ALA A 33 -11.06 -6.87 7.28
C ALA A 33 -9.57 -6.82 7.62
N TYR A 34 -8.96 -5.64 7.63
CA TYR A 34 -7.62 -5.38 8.11
C TYR A 34 -7.50 -3.89 8.46
N ASP A 35 -6.54 -3.55 9.32
CA ASP A 35 -6.39 -2.20 9.87
C ASP A 35 -5.10 -1.51 9.42
N ARG A 36 -4.13 -2.28 8.91
CA ARG A 36 -2.87 -1.78 8.33
C ARG A 36 -2.53 -2.51 7.04
N HIS A 37 -2.04 -1.79 6.03
CA HIS A 37 -1.47 -2.39 4.83
C HIS A 37 -0.02 -1.95 4.68
N VAL A 38 0.86 -2.93 4.57
CA VAL A 38 2.29 -2.75 4.33
C VAL A 38 2.62 -3.20 2.92
N PHE A 39 3.19 -2.31 2.12
CA PHE A 39 3.68 -2.62 0.77
C PHE A 39 5.20 -2.63 0.77
N LEU A 40 5.80 -3.72 0.32
CA LEU A 40 7.22 -3.78 -0.03
C LEU A 40 7.38 -3.33 -1.49
N CYS A 41 8.11 -2.24 -1.74
CA CYS A 41 8.59 -1.87 -3.06
C CYS A 41 9.71 -2.83 -3.47
N TYR A 42 9.53 -3.56 -4.56
CA TYR A 42 10.49 -4.58 -4.97
C TYR A 42 10.35 -4.94 -6.43
N LYS A 43 11.37 -4.61 -7.23
CA LYS A 43 11.51 -4.94 -8.65
C LYS A 43 10.28 -4.54 -9.48
N ASN A 44 10.34 -4.88 -10.76
CA ASN A 44 9.24 -4.70 -11.70
C ASN A 44 8.27 -5.88 -11.68
N HIS A 45 6.96 -5.61 -11.79
CA HIS A 45 5.92 -6.64 -11.73
C HIS A 45 5.99 -7.73 -12.81
N LEU A 46 6.63 -7.45 -13.95
CA LEU A 46 6.89 -8.41 -15.02
C LEU A 46 7.97 -9.42 -14.66
N SER A 47 8.84 -9.11 -13.69
CA SER A 47 9.92 -9.98 -13.23
C SER A 47 9.53 -10.91 -12.09
N TRP A 48 8.35 -10.72 -11.49
CA TRP A 48 7.93 -11.50 -10.34
C TRP A 48 7.48 -12.91 -10.74
N PRO A 49 7.92 -13.96 -10.01
CA PRO A 49 7.40 -15.30 -10.19
C PRO A 49 5.99 -15.41 -9.59
N PRO A 50 5.22 -16.46 -9.93
CA PRO A 50 3.83 -16.59 -9.48
C PRO A 50 3.64 -16.45 -7.96
N ARG A 51 4.63 -16.87 -7.17
CA ARG A 51 4.65 -16.73 -5.71
C ARG A 51 5.93 -16.02 -5.27
N VAL A 52 6.05 -14.71 -5.55
CA VAL A 52 7.21 -13.89 -5.17
C VAL A 52 7.55 -14.02 -3.68
N GLU A 53 6.53 -14.14 -2.83
CA GLU A 53 6.62 -14.35 -1.37
C GLU A 53 7.26 -15.69 -0.97
N ASN A 54 7.41 -16.64 -1.90
CA ASN A 54 7.94 -17.98 -1.64
C ASN A 54 9.15 -18.33 -2.54
N SER A 55 9.66 -17.38 -3.34
CA SER A 55 10.71 -17.68 -4.31
C SER A 55 12.12 -17.58 -3.74
N ASN A 56 12.98 -18.56 -4.03
CA ASN A 56 14.41 -18.51 -3.69
C ASN A 56 15.18 -17.45 -4.48
N SER A 57 14.72 -17.09 -5.68
CA SER A 57 15.32 -16.05 -6.51
C SER A 57 14.94 -14.63 -6.07
N HIS A 58 14.04 -14.50 -5.09
CA HIS A 58 13.59 -13.23 -4.53
C HIS A 58 13.66 -13.27 -3.00
N PRO A 59 14.89 -13.27 -2.44
CA PRO A 59 15.12 -13.47 -1.02
C PRO A 59 14.40 -12.45 -0.13
N LEU A 60 14.43 -11.15 -0.44
CA LEU A 60 13.77 -10.13 0.37
C LEU A 60 12.25 -10.33 0.58
N PRO A 61 11.38 -10.42 -0.46
CA PRO A 61 9.96 -10.73 -0.26
C PRO A 61 9.72 -12.02 0.52
N LYS A 62 10.56 -13.04 0.29
CA LYS A 62 10.49 -14.32 1.01
C LYS A 62 10.83 -14.17 2.49
N THR A 63 11.83 -13.38 2.83
CA THR A 63 12.23 -13.09 4.21
C THR A 63 11.13 -12.30 4.94
N ILE A 64 10.52 -11.30 4.29
CA ILE A 64 9.36 -10.58 4.84
C ILE A 64 8.18 -11.53 5.09
N ALA A 65 7.85 -12.41 4.14
CA ALA A 65 6.76 -13.38 4.31
C ALA A 65 7.01 -14.33 5.49
N ARG A 66 8.26 -14.78 5.67
CA ARG A 66 8.68 -15.61 6.80
C ARG A 66 8.58 -14.86 8.13
N ALA A 67 9.08 -13.63 8.20
CA ALA A 67 9.04 -12.80 9.40
C ALA A 67 7.59 -12.49 9.83
N SER A 68 6.72 -12.18 8.87
CA SER A 68 5.28 -11.98 9.09
C SER A 68 4.62 -13.23 9.69
N LYS A 69 4.90 -14.41 9.13
CA LYS A 69 4.37 -15.68 9.65
C LYS A 69 4.93 -16.02 11.04
N ALA A 70 6.22 -15.80 11.26
CA ALA A 70 6.87 -16.11 12.54
C ALA A 70 6.31 -15.28 13.70
N ARG A 71 5.90 -14.04 13.42
CA ARG A 71 5.41 -13.07 14.41
C ARG A 71 3.88 -12.88 14.38
N GLN A 72 3.15 -13.71 13.64
CA GLN A 72 1.71 -13.50 13.41
C GLN A 72 0.87 -13.34 14.68
N ASN A 73 1.29 -13.95 15.79
CA ASN A 73 0.60 -13.90 17.08
C ASN A 73 0.99 -12.67 17.91
N ASP A 74 2.12 -12.04 17.58
CA ASP A 74 2.63 -10.83 18.26
C ASP A 74 2.14 -9.55 17.57
N ILE A 75 1.68 -9.66 16.32
CA ILE A 75 1.13 -8.55 15.54
C ILE A 75 -0.26 -8.18 16.09
N THR A 76 -0.31 -7.06 16.81
CA THR A 76 -1.54 -6.58 17.48
C THR A 76 -2.50 -5.83 16.56
N ILE A 77 -2.02 -5.30 15.43
CA ILE A 77 -2.81 -4.59 14.42
C ILE A 77 -2.95 -5.50 13.20
N LYS A 78 -4.19 -5.79 12.78
CA LYS A 78 -4.44 -6.71 11.67
C LYS A 78 -3.80 -6.18 10.38
N THR A 79 -2.64 -6.71 10.03
CA THR A 79 -1.77 -6.18 8.99
C THR A 79 -1.78 -7.06 7.74
N LYS A 80 -2.01 -6.44 6.58
CA LYS A 80 -1.88 -7.08 5.26
C LYS A 80 -0.54 -6.69 4.64
N PHE A 81 0.16 -7.68 4.08
CA PHE A 81 1.43 -7.47 3.37
C PHE A 81 1.24 -7.71 1.87
N THR A 82 1.73 -6.79 1.06
CA THR A 82 1.69 -6.86 -0.41
C THR A 82 3.04 -6.40 -0.97
N VAL A 83 3.37 -6.83 -2.19
CA VAL A 83 4.54 -6.31 -2.92
C VAL A 83 4.03 -5.30 -3.95
N CYS A 84 4.65 -4.14 -4.06
CA CYS A 84 4.43 -3.20 -5.16
C CYS A 84 5.72 -2.98 -5.95
N GLU A 85 5.56 -2.46 -7.15
CA GLU A 85 6.69 -2.16 -8.01
C GLU A 85 7.55 -1.05 -7.43
N ALA A 86 8.88 -1.24 -7.47
CA ALA A 86 9.82 -0.16 -7.26
C ALA A 86 9.88 0.70 -8.53
N ILE A 87 9.55 1.98 -8.40
CA ILE A 87 9.51 2.92 -9.52
C ILE A 87 10.37 4.14 -9.14
N GLU A 88 11.58 4.20 -9.66
CA GLU A 88 12.53 5.31 -9.40
C GLU A 88 11.93 6.69 -9.71
N LYS A 89 11.10 6.77 -10.76
CA LYS A 89 10.39 8.01 -11.14
C LYS A 89 9.49 8.57 -10.02
N PHE A 90 9.02 7.71 -9.12
CA PHE A 90 8.18 8.08 -7.99
C PHE A 90 8.93 8.00 -6.65
N ASP A 91 10.27 7.95 -6.68
CA ASP A 91 11.12 7.83 -5.49
C ASP A 91 10.79 6.58 -4.64
N PHE A 92 10.56 5.46 -5.33
CA PHE A 92 10.40 4.14 -4.73
C PHE A 92 11.48 3.19 -5.24
N SER A 93 12.34 2.73 -4.35
CA SER A 93 13.44 1.80 -4.62
C SER A 93 13.17 0.41 -4.04
N ASP A 94 13.96 -0.57 -4.49
CA ASP A 94 13.93 -1.92 -3.92
C ASP A 94 14.25 -1.87 -2.42
N GLY A 95 13.36 -2.46 -1.62
CA GLY A 95 13.49 -2.47 -0.15
C GLY A 95 12.82 -1.29 0.54
N ASP A 96 12.18 -0.37 -0.18
CA ASP A 96 11.29 0.59 0.46
C ASP A 96 10.02 -0.11 0.97
N VAL A 97 9.52 0.34 2.11
CA VAL A 97 8.31 -0.19 2.75
C VAL A 97 7.33 0.94 3.01
N LEU A 98 6.15 0.86 2.40
CA LEU A 98 5.07 1.83 2.53
C LEU A 98 4.03 1.31 3.53
N ILE A 99 3.61 2.15 4.49
CA ILE A 99 2.66 1.77 5.54
C ILE A 99 1.44 2.68 5.50
N PHE A 100 0.27 2.07 5.33
CA PHE A 100 -1.05 2.72 5.40
C PHE A 100 -1.84 2.18 6.60
N PRO A 101 -2.63 2.99 7.33
CA PRO A 101 -2.99 4.40 7.07
C PRO A 101 -1.92 5.43 7.45
N ASP A 102 -0.79 5.00 8.02
CA ASP A 102 0.18 5.90 8.65
C ASP A 102 0.85 6.86 7.66
N MET A 103 0.78 6.59 6.34
CA MET A 103 1.37 7.37 5.26
C MET A 103 2.87 7.55 5.45
N ILE A 104 3.58 6.45 5.73
CA ILE A 104 5.02 6.44 5.97
C ILE A 104 5.72 5.58 4.93
N LYS A 105 6.87 6.04 4.44
CA LYS A 105 7.87 5.23 3.74
C LYS A 105 9.07 5.00 4.66
N TYR A 106 9.46 3.75 4.84
CA TYR A 106 10.79 3.39 5.34
C TYR A 106 11.65 2.93 4.18
N SER A 107 12.86 3.46 4.06
CA SER A 107 13.76 3.10 2.98
C SER A 107 14.84 2.11 3.37
N GLY A 108 15.29 1.31 2.39
CA GLY A 108 16.49 0.48 2.53
C GLY A 108 16.35 -0.72 3.47
N VAL A 109 15.17 -1.34 3.53
CA VAL A 109 14.97 -2.65 4.17
C VAL A 109 15.55 -3.75 3.26
N ASP A 110 16.68 -4.30 3.68
CA ASP A 110 17.28 -5.50 3.07
C ASP A 110 17.05 -6.73 3.97
N GLU A 111 17.48 -7.91 3.51
CA GLU A 111 17.28 -9.19 4.21
C GLU A 111 17.85 -9.20 5.64
N SER A 112 18.97 -8.51 5.87
CA SER A 112 19.62 -8.46 7.19
C SER A 112 18.86 -7.58 8.19
N LYS A 113 18.01 -6.69 7.66
CA LYS A 113 17.26 -5.68 8.40
C LYS A 113 15.80 -6.06 8.66
N VAL A 114 15.30 -7.13 8.03
CA VAL A 114 13.88 -7.52 8.15
C VAL A 114 13.48 -7.79 9.60
N ASP A 115 14.28 -8.51 10.37
CA ASP A 115 13.90 -8.86 11.74
C ASP A 115 13.77 -7.63 12.65
N SER A 116 14.75 -6.71 12.61
CA SER A 116 14.69 -5.48 13.40
C SER A 116 13.53 -4.58 12.94
N PHE A 117 13.28 -4.48 11.63
CA PHE A 117 12.13 -3.75 11.10
C PHE A 117 10.81 -4.33 11.61
N PHE A 118 10.66 -5.65 11.59
CA PHE A 118 9.44 -6.31 12.07
C PHE A 118 9.26 -6.12 13.58
N ASP A 119 10.32 -6.29 14.37
CA ASP A 119 10.25 -6.17 15.82
C ASP A 119 9.84 -4.75 16.23
N ASP A 120 10.49 -3.72 15.67
CA ASP A 120 10.22 -2.33 16.06
C ASP A 120 8.93 -1.80 15.42
N VAL A 121 8.79 -1.90 14.10
CA VAL A 121 7.70 -1.21 13.37
C VAL A 121 6.42 -2.01 13.37
N ILE A 122 6.49 -3.31 13.10
CA ILE A 122 5.31 -4.14 12.89
C ILE A 122 4.73 -4.65 14.21
N VAL A 123 5.58 -5.14 15.11
CA VAL A 123 5.17 -5.74 16.39
C VAL A 123 5.00 -4.67 17.46
N LYS A 124 6.05 -3.89 17.77
CA LYS A 124 6.01 -2.88 18.84
C LYS A 124 5.25 -1.60 18.43
N ASN A 125 5.09 -1.32 17.14
CA ASN A 125 4.54 -0.06 16.62
C ASN A 125 5.37 1.16 17.02
N GLU A 126 6.68 1.00 16.97
CA GLU A 126 7.67 2.01 17.27
C GLU A 126 8.37 2.48 16.00
N ILE A 127 9.06 3.60 16.11
CA ILE A 127 9.95 4.06 15.05
C ILE A 127 11.09 3.05 14.97
N TRP A 128 11.40 2.60 13.76
CA TRP A 128 12.53 1.72 13.51
C TRP A 128 13.82 2.33 14.09
N GLY A 129 14.52 1.58 14.96
CA GLY A 129 15.61 2.12 15.80
C GLY A 129 16.86 2.61 15.07
N ALA A 130 17.89 3.00 15.84
CA ALA A 130 19.16 3.52 15.33
C ALA A 130 19.85 2.50 14.42
N GLY A 131 19.88 2.78 13.11
CA GLY A 131 20.25 1.85 12.03
C GLY A 131 19.21 1.77 10.91
N ALA A 132 18.00 2.32 11.14
CA ALA A 132 16.95 2.48 10.16
C ALA A 132 17.37 3.38 8.99
N GLY A 133 17.01 2.98 7.77
CA GLY A 133 17.07 3.90 6.64
C GLY A 133 16.09 5.07 6.79
N PRO A 134 16.11 6.04 5.86
CA PRO A 134 15.25 7.21 5.91
C PRO A 134 13.77 6.88 6.14
N ARG A 135 13.10 7.73 6.93
CA ARG A 135 11.66 7.70 7.15
C ARG A 135 11.04 8.96 6.57
N ASP A 136 10.21 8.79 5.55
CA ASP A 136 9.52 9.90 4.87
C ASP A 136 8.02 9.83 5.07
N GLU A 137 7.38 11.00 5.09
CA GLU A 137 5.93 11.13 5.06
C GLU A 137 5.44 11.13 3.62
N LEU A 138 4.50 10.23 3.33
CA LEU A 138 3.82 10.14 2.05
C LEU A 138 2.71 11.18 1.98
N THR A 139 2.55 11.82 0.82
CA THR A 139 1.50 12.82 0.60
C THR A 139 0.69 12.48 -0.65
N GLY A 140 -0.55 12.96 -0.70
CA GLY A 140 -1.45 12.71 -1.83
C GLY A 140 -2.14 11.35 -1.77
N SER A 141 -2.45 10.80 -2.95
CA SER A 141 -3.17 9.52 -3.12
C SER A 141 -2.32 8.47 -3.83
N TYR A 142 -2.49 7.23 -3.42
CA TYR A 142 -1.75 6.07 -3.93
C TYR A 142 -2.71 5.05 -4.49
N ILE A 143 -2.58 4.78 -5.79
CA ILE A 143 -3.39 3.82 -6.53
C ILE A 143 -2.55 2.57 -6.78
N PHE A 144 -2.92 1.46 -6.15
CA PHE A 144 -2.28 0.16 -6.37
C PHE A 144 -3.13 -0.67 -7.32
N VAL A 145 -2.57 -1.05 -8.45
CA VAL A 145 -3.24 -1.86 -9.48
C VAL A 145 -2.62 -3.25 -9.52
N CYS A 146 -3.43 -4.28 -9.36
CA CYS A 146 -2.96 -5.66 -9.44
C CYS A 146 -2.53 -6.00 -10.88
N ALA A 147 -1.23 -6.16 -11.10
CA ALA A 147 -0.65 -6.46 -12.42
C ALA A 147 0.19 -7.76 -12.44
N HIS A 148 0.01 -8.63 -11.44
CA HIS A 148 0.82 -9.84 -11.26
C HIS A 148 0.46 -10.95 -12.26
N GLY A 149 0.92 -10.80 -13.51
CA GLY A 149 0.55 -11.68 -14.62
C GLY A 149 0.98 -13.13 -14.48
N SER A 150 2.14 -13.38 -13.86
CA SER A 150 2.65 -14.74 -13.62
C SER A 150 1.82 -15.51 -12.58
N ARG A 151 1.19 -14.81 -11.63
CA ARG A 151 0.26 -15.40 -10.65
C ARG A 151 -1.15 -15.52 -11.20
N ASP A 152 -1.59 -14.54 -11.98
CA ASP A 152 -2.94 -14.46 -12.52
C ASP A 152 -2.94 -13.76 -13.89
N VAL A 153 -3.25 -14.53 -14.95
CA VAL A 153 -3.33 -14.05 -16.33
C VAL A 153 -4.28 -12.86 -16.50
N ARG A 154 -5.41 -12.79 -15.77
CA ARG A 154 -6.34 -11.65 -15.87
C ARG A 154 -5.74 -10.39 -15.27
N CYS A 155 -4.96 -10.52 -14.21
CA CYS A 155 -4.22 -9.39 -13.66
C CYS A 155 -3.14 -8.93 -14.64
N GLY A 156 -2.47 -9.87 -15.31
CA GLY A 156 -1.49 -9.57 -16.36
C GLY A 156 -2.08 -8.87 -17.60
N VAL A 157 -3.34 -9.15 -17.94
CA VAL A 157 -4.04 -8.49 -19.05
C VAL A 157 -4.67 -7.15 -18.63
N CYS A 158 -5.38 -7.12 -17.51
CA CYS A 158 -6.13 -5.93 -17.08
C CYS A 158 -5.24 -4.87 -16.43
N GLY A 159 -4.26 -5.28 -15.63
CA GLY A 159 -3.43 -4.40 -14.82
C GLY A 159 -2.67 -3.36 -15.65
N PRO A 160 -1.87 -3.77 -16.65
CA PRO A 160 -1.12 -2.83 -17.49
C PRO A 160 -2.01 -1.81 -18.20
N ALA A 161 -3.14 -2.24 -18.77
CA ALA A 161 -4.09 -1.34 -19.43
C ALA A 161 -4.69 -0.29 -18.47
N LEU A 162 -4.98 -0.66 -17.22
CA LEU A 162 -5.45 0.27 -16.20
C LEU A 162 -4.35 1.25 -15.77
N ILE A 163 -3.12 0.77 -15.56
CA ILE A 163 -1.97 1.61 -15.17
C ILE A 163 -1.71 2.66 -16.26
N GLU A 164 -1.71 2.26 -17.53
CA GLU A 164 -1.55 3.17 -18.66
C GLU A 164 -2.64 4.24 -18.68
N LYS A 165 -3.91 3.83 -18.62
CA LYS A 165 -5.05 4.76 -18.63
C LYS A 165 -5.04 5.71 -17.43
N LEU A 166 -4.72 5.21 -16.24
CA LEU A 166 -4.59 6.04 -15.04
C LEU A 166 -3.52 7.10 -15.21
N ASN A 167 -2.31 6.72 -15.64
CA ASN A 167 -1.21 7.65 -15.85
C ASN A 167 -1.52 8.69 -16.94
N GLN A 168 -2.23 8.30 -18.00
CA GLN A 168 -2.69 9.21 -19.04
C GLN A 168 -3.66 10.26 -18.46
N GLU A 169 -4.73 9.82 -17.78
CA GLU A 169 -5.78 10.70 -17.25
C GLU A 169 -5.29 11.60 -16.11
N ILE A 170 -4.38 11.10 -15.26
CA ILE A 170 -3.67 11.88 -14.24
C ILE A 170 -2.81 12.95 -14.90
N GLY A 171 -2.14 12.61 -16.00
CA GLY A 171 -1.32 13.55 -16.77
C GLY A 171 -2.16 14.67 -17.39
N LEU A 172 -3.29 14.33 -18.01
CA LEU A 172 -4.22 15.31 -18.59
C LEU A 172 -4.80 16.28 -17.56
N ARG A 173 -4.95 15.84 -16.30
CA ARG A 173 -5.44 16.67 -15.19
C ARG A 173 -4.33 17.43 -14.44
N GLY A 174 -3.06 17.25 -14.81
CA GLY A 174 -1.94 17.87 -14.09
C GLY A 174 -1.72 17.33 -12.67
N LEU A 175 -2.23 16.13 -12.36
CA LEU A 175 -2.25 15.56 -11.00
C LEU A 175 -1.01 14.70 -10.67
N LYS A 176 0.02 14.70 -11.52
CA LYS A 176 1.22 13.83 -11.40
C LYS A 176 2.00 13.99 -10.08
N LYS A 177 1.88 15.13 -9.41
CA LYS A 177 2.52 15.38 -8.10
C LYS A 177 1.67 14.93 -6.91
N GLN A 178 0.39 14.66 -7.12
CA GLN A 178 -0.59 14.37 -6.07
C GLN A 178 -1.05 12.92 -6.08
N ILE A 179 -0.88 12.21 -7.20
CA ILE A 179 -1.37 10.85 -7.37
C ILE A 179 -0.26 9.96 -7.93
N SER A 180 0.07 8.91 -7.19
CA SER A 180 1.03 7.88 -7.59
C SER A 180 0.30 6.60 -7.96
N VAL A 181 0.68 5.97 -9.08
CA VAL A 181 0.11 4.70 -9.55
C VAL A 181 1.19 3.64 -9.54
N LEU A 182 0.97 2.56 -8.80
CA LEU A 182 1.92 1.45 -8.67
C LEU A 182 1.27 0.14 -9.07
N ALA A 183 2.00 -0.67 -9.83
CA ALA A 183 1.65 -2.08 -9.97
C ALA A 183 1.86 -2.79 -8.62
N CYS A 184 0.98 -3.71 -8.27
CA CYS A 184 1.14 -4.55 -7.09
C CYS A 184 0.97 -6.03 -7.40
N SER A 185 1.45 -6.85 -6.46
CA SER A 185 1.27 -8.29 -6.49
C SER A 185 -0.20 -8.66 -6.32
N HIS A 186 -0.48 -9.96 -6.35
CA HIS A 186 -1.85 -10.43 -6.44
C HIS A 186 -2.63 -10.14 -5.15
N ILE A 187 -3.55 -9.17 -5.20
CA ILE A 187 -4.30 -8.67 -4.04
C ILE A 187 -5.77 -9.12 -4.01
N GLY A 188 -6.34 -9.60 -5.11
CA GLY A 188 -7.77 -9.89 -5.18
C GLY A 188 -8.08 -11.11 -6.03
N GLY A 189 -9.23 -11.74 -5.81
CA GLY A 189 -9.61 -12.94 -6.54
C GLY A 189 -9.65 -12.74 -8.05
N HIS A 190 -9.19 -13.74 -8.80
CA HIS A 190 -9.24 -13.83 -10.26
C HIS A 190 -10.60 -13.43 -10.86
N LYS A 191 -11.68 -13.80 -10.15
CA LYS A 191 -13.05 -13.46 -10.52
C LYS A 191 -13.37 -11.96 -10.52
N TYR A 192 -12.55 -11.11 -9.90
CA TYR A 192 -12.76 -9.65 -9.75
C TYR A 192 -11.75 -8.80 -10.52
N ALA A 193 -10.96 -9.42 -11.41
CA ALA A 193 -9.85 -8.76 -12.10
C ALA A 193 -10.23 -7.41 -12.75
N GLY A 194 -9.26 -6.49 -12.76
CA GLY A 194 -9.54 -5.06 -12.61
C GLY A 194 -9.51 -4.66 -11.13
N ASN A 195 -8.60 -5.26 -10.35
CA ASN A 195 -8.45 -5.02 -8.93
C ASN A 195 -7.60 -3.76 -8.69
N VAL A 196 -8.15 -2.79 -7.98
CA VAL A 196 -7.51 -1.52 -7.65
C VAL A 196 -7.71 -1.22 -6.17
N ILE A 197 -6.68 -0.71 -5.49
CA ILE A 197 -6.78 -0.14 -4.15
C ILE A 197 -6.41 1.34 -4.24
N ILE A 198 -7.17 2.20 -3.59
CA ILE A 198 -6.87 3.63 -3.49
C ILE A 198 -6.71 3.97 -2.01
N TYR A 199 -5.49 4.39 -1.66
CA TYR A 199 -5.21 5.04 -0.38
C TYR A 199 -5.12 6.55 -0.56
N GLY A 200 -5.64 7.29 0.39
CA GLY A 200 -5.58 8.75 0.40
C GLY A 200 -6.48 9.36 1.47
N PRO A 201 -6.41 10.69 1.65
CA PRO A 201 -7.27 11.40 2.59
C PRO A 201 -8.75 11.28 2.16
N GLY A 202 -9.60 10.87 3.10
CA GLY A 202 -11.04 10.94 2.98
C GLY A 202 -11.56 12.36 3.26
N ARG A 203 -12.89 12.51 3.19
CA ARG A 203 -13.57 13.81 3.43
C ARG A 203 -13.33 14.39 4.83
N ASP A 204 -13.12 13.52 5.82
CA ASP A 204 -12.84 13.89 7.20
C ASP A 204 -11.34 14.05 7.50
N GLY A 205 -10.50 14.01 6.46
CA GLY A 205 -9.04 14.07 6.56
C GLY A 205 -8.39 12.76 7.00
N ASN A 206 -9.16 11.75 7.41
CA ASN A 206 -8.60 10.45 7.78
C ASN A 206 -8.17 9.68 6.54
N ILE A 207 -7.07 8.93 6.64
CA ILE A 207 -6.60 8.09 5.54
C ILE A 207 -7.53 6.89 5.38
N THR A 208 -8.04 6.72 4.17
CA THR A 208 -8.89 5.59 3.76
C THR A 208 -8.11 4.64 2.85
N GLY A 209 -8.63 3.43 2.66
CA GLY A 209 -8.05 2.42 1.77
C GLY A 209 -9.15 1.62 1.08
N HIS A 210 -9.71 2.14 -0.01
CA HIS A 210 -10.85 1.52 -0.70
C HIS A 210 -10.40 0.54 -1.77
N TRP A 211 -11.05 -0.61 -1.81
CA TRP A 211 -10.83 -1.67 -2.77
C TRP A 211 -11.91 -1.67 -3.83
N TYR A 212 -11.49 -1.83 -5.07
CA TYR A 212 -12.34 -1.92 -6.24
C TYR A 212 -12.04 -3.19 -7.03
N GLY A 213 -13.08 -3.77 -7.64
CA GLY A 213 -12.98 -4.86 -8.59
C GLY A 213 -13.75 -4.53 -9.86
N TYR A 214 -13.52 -5.29 -10.93
CA TYR A 214 -14.11 -5.04 -12.25
C TYR A 214 -13.83 -3.64 -12.81
N VAL A 215 -12.81 -2.94 -12.33
CA VAL A 215 -12.43 -1.64 -12.87
C VAL A 215 -12.01 -1.81 -14.32
N THR A 216 -12.57 -0.99 -15.21
CA THR A 216 -12.17 -0.90 -16.62
C THR A 216 -11.53 0.46 -16.92
N PRO A 217 -10.85 0.61 -18.07
CA PRO A 217 -10.34 1.91 -18.51
C PRO A 217 -11.41 3.01 -18.58
N ASN A 218 -12.68 2.66 -18.80
CA ASN A 218 -13.79 3.61 -18.85
C ASN A 218 -14.20 4.12 -17.45
N ASP A 219 -13.86 3.40 -16.38
CA ASP A 219 -14.15 3.81 -15.01
C ASP A 219 -13.05 4.70 -14.41
N VAL A 220 -11.89 4.83 -15.08
CA VAL A 220 -10.76 5.64 -14.60
C VAL A 220 -11.14 7.10 -14.33
N PRO A 221 -11.87 7.81 -15.23
CA PRO A 221 -12.33 9.17 -14.92
C PRO A 221 -13.13 9.25 -13.62
N ALA A 222 -14.01 8.27 -13.35
CA ALA A 222 -14.78 8.25 -12.10
C ALA A 222 -13.88 7.99 -10.88
N LEU A 223 -12.86 7.13 -10.97
CA LEU A 223 -11.92 6.93 -9.86
C LEU A 223 -11.20 8.23 -9.49
N LEU A 224 -10.84 9.05 -10.48
CA LEU A 224 -10.16 10.33 -10.26
C LEU A 224 -11.15 11.42 -9.81
N ASP A 225 -12.23 11.62 -10.55
CA ASP A 225 -13.11 12.79 -10.43
C ASP A 225 -14.21 12.61 -9.38
N GLN A 226 -14.61 11.37 -9.10
CA GLN A 226 -15.62 11.06 -8.08
C GLN A 226 -14.95 10.58 -6.79
N HIS A 227 -14.10 9.55 -6.84
CA HIS A 227 -13.50 9.04 -5.60
C HIS A 227 -12.40 9.95 -5.06
N ILE A 228 -11.31 10.17 -5.81
CA ILE A 228 -10.18 10.94 -5.27
C ILE A 228 -10.54 12.42 -5.07
N ALA A 229 -11.18 13.05 -6.05
CA ALA A 229 -11.48 14.49 -5.96
C ALA A 229 -12.64 14.84 -5.01
N LYS A 230 -13.68 14.00 -4.91
CA LYS A 230 -14.88 14.29 -4.09
C LYS A 230 -15.01 13.42 -2.84
N GLY A 231 -14.18 12.39 -2.68
CA GLY A 231 -14.29 11.41 -1.60
C GLY A 231 -15.52 10.50 -1.73
N GLU A 232 -16.04 10.28 -2.94
CA GLU A 232 -17.26 9.51 -3.18
C GLU A 232 -16.94 8.10 -3.68
N VAL A 233 -17.34 7.10 -2.90
CA VAL A 233 -17.11 5.69 -3.26
C VAL A 233 -17.97 5.28 -4.45
N ILE A 234 -17.36 4.62 -5.43
CA ILE A 234 -18.04 4.06 -6.61
C ILE A 234 -18.64 2.70 -6.25
N GLN A 235 -19.86 2.71 -5.72
CA GLN A 235 -20.52 1.54 -5.13
C GLN A 235 -20.55 0.31 -6.04
N LYS A 236 -20.83 0.47 -7.34
CA LYS A 236 -20.90 -0.63 -8.32
C LYS A 236 -19.58 -1.41 -8.48
N LEU A 237 -18.45 -0.81 -8.12
CA LEU A 237 -17.11 -1.40 -8.21
C LEU A 237 -16.53 -1.74 -6.83
N TRP A 238 -17.15 -1.25 -5.76
CA TRP A 238 -16.57 -1.26 -4.43
C TRP A 238 -16.63 -2.65 -3.79
N ARG A 239 -15.49 -3.08 -3.24
CA ARG A 239 -15.35 -4.39 -2.61
C ARG A 239 -15.25 -4.34 -1.08
N GLY A 240 -14.76 -3.23 -0.55
CA GLY A 240 -14.46 -3.09 0.88
C GLY A 240 -13.47 -1.95 1.13
N GLN A 241 -13.16 -1.71 2.40
CA GLN A 241 -12.18 -0.71 2.81
C GLN A 241 -11.30 -1.21 3.96
N MET A 242 -10.10 -0.65 4.08
CA MET A 242 -9.26 -0.75 5.27
C MET A 242 -9.93 -0.06 6.46
N GLY A 243 -9.79 -0.67 7.64
CA GLY A 243 -10.38 -0.16 8.87
C GLY A 243 -11.88 -0.45 8.94
N GLY A 244 -12.28 -1.34 9.85
CA GLY A 244 -13.69 -1.50 10.22
C GLY A 244 -14.18 -0.31 11.06
N PRO A 245 -15.49 -0.23 11.36
CA PRO A 245 -16.07 0.81 12.24
C PRO A 245 -15.37 0.97 13.60
N GLY A 246 -14.62 -0.04 14.08
CA GLY A 246 -13.89 -0.03 15.36
C GLY A 246 -12.42 0.39 15.34
N ALA A 247 -11.81 0.68 14.17
CA ALA A 247 -10.39 1.00 14.06
C ALA A 247 -10.01 2.42 14.51
N LYS A 248 -11.00 3.34 14.56
CA LYS A 248 -10.79 4.79 14.79
C LYS A 248 -10.20 5.15 16.16
N ALA A 249 -10.34 4.29 17.18
CA ALA A 249 -10.07 4.66 18.58
C ALA A 249 -8.65 4.36 19.11
N LYS A 250 -7.92 3.42 18.49
CA LYS A 250 -6.62 2.96 19.03
C LYS A 250 -5.44 3.80 18.53
N PHE A 251 -5.44 4.21 17.27
CA PHE A 251 -4.29 4.87 16.61
C PHE A 251 -3.96 6.24 17.21
N TRP A 252 -4.95 7.11 17.41
CA TRP A 252 -4.77 8.44 18.00
C TRP A 252 -4.24 8.40 19.45
N LYS A 253 -4.59 7.35 20.21
CA LYS A 253 -4.10 7.19 21.60
C LYS A 253 -2.61 6.83 21.65
N LEU A 254 -2.09 6.10 20.66
CA LEU A 254 -0.68 5.70 20.61
C LEU A 254 0.23 6.86 20.17
N GLN A 255 -0.15 7.57 19.10
CA GLN A 255 0.65 8.69 18.59
C GLN A 255 0.71 9.87 19.58
N LYS A 256 -0.40 10.17 20.29
CA LYS A 256 -0.38 11.17 21.37
C LYS A 256 0.55 10.77 22.53
N ARG A 257 0.58 9.49 22.91
CA ARG A 257 1.46 9.01 23.99
C ARG A 257 2.93 9.17 23.64
N GLN A 258 3.33 8.83 22.42
CA GLN A 258 4.72 8.98 21.96
C GLN A 258 5.16 10.44 21.89
N ILE A 259 4.33 11.36 21.38
CA ILE A 259 4.62 12.80 21.39
C ILE A 259 4.78 13.31 22.83
N LEU A 260 3.88 12.90 23.74
CA LEU A 260 3.94 13.27 25.15
C LEU A 260 5.22 12.74 25.84
N THR A 261 5.66 11.51 25.56
CA THR A 261 6.93 11.00 26.11
C THR A 261 8.15 11.70 25.52
N THR A 262 8.20 11.98 24.22
CA THR A 262 9.33 12.69 23.59
C THR A 262 9.44 14.13 24.08
N VAL A 263 8.31 14.84 24.20
CA VAL A 263 8.27 16.20 24.78
C VAL A 263 8.60 16.15 26.28
N GLY A 264 8.16 15.13 27.01
CA GLY A 264 8.50 14.94 28.43
C GLY A 264 9.99 14.69 28.67
N ILE A 265 10.65 13.93 27.79
CA ILE A 265 12.11 13.67 27.86
C ILE A 265 12.90 14.94 27.50
N LEU A 266 12.51 15.67 26.45
CA LEU A 266 13.12 16.96 26.10
C LEU A 266 12.91 18.02 27.18
N GLY A 267 11.73 18.07 27.79
CA GLY A 267 11.41 18.96 28.90
C GLY A 267 12.20 18.62 30.17
N ALA A 268 12.37 17.33 30.48
CA ALA A 268 13.18 16.89 31.63
C ALA A 268 14.68 17.14 31.42
N LEU A 269 15.19 17.00 30.20
CA LEU A 269 16.59 17.32 29.86
C LEU A 269 16.85 18.83 29.84
N ALA A 270 15.87 19.65 29.45
CA ALA A 270 15.98 21.12 29.51
C ALA A 270 15.96 21.67 30.95
N VAL A 271 15.51 20.89 31.94
CA VAL A 271 15.52 21.27 33.37
C VAL A 271 16.83 20.88 34.07
N ILE A 272 17.73 20.17 33.40
CA ILE A 272 19.07 19.82 33.91
C ILE A 272 20.11 20.53 33.03
N PRO A 273 20.33 21.86 33.21
CA PRO A 273 21.41 22.28 34.11
C PRO A 273 21.21 23.70 34.72
N VAL A 274 20.56 23.80 35.88
CA VAL A 274 20.70 24.99 36.76
C VAL A 274 21.18 24.62 38.18
N ALA A 275 21.12 23.35 38.58
CA ALA A 275 21.51 22.93 39.92
C ALA A 275 23.02 22.69 40.12
N TYR A 276 23.85 22.63 39.07
CA TYR A 276 25.28 22.29 39.22
C TYR A 276 26.22 23.50 39.42
N ARG A 277 25.69 24.73 39.60
CA ARG A 277 26.51 25.94 39.78
C ARG A 277 26.52 26.51 41.22
N PHE A 278 25.87 25.85 42.18
CA PHE A 278 25.79 26.31 43.57
C PHE A 278 26.51 25.45 44.62
N TYR A 279 27.19 24.36 44.23
CA TYR A 279 27.84 23.45 45.21
C TYR A 279 29.37 23.56 45.32
N LYS A 280 29.99 24.68 44.85
CA LYS A 280 31.45 24.85 44.98
C LYS A 280 31.91 26.28 45.34
N SER A 281 31.15 26.99 46.16
CA SER A 281 31.59 28.24 46.79
C SER A 281 30.83 28.44 48.10
N GLY A 282 31.44 28.05 49.21
CA GLY A 282 30.90 28.12 50.57
C GLY A 282 31.69 27.24 51.50
#